data_AF-A0A8D0F2Q9-F1
#
_entry.id   AF-A0A8D0F2Q9-F1
#
_cell.length_a   1.000
_cell.length_b   1.000
_cell.length_c   1.000
_cell.angle_alpha   90.00
_cell.angle_beta   90.00
_cell.angle_gamma   90.00
#
_symmetry.space_group_name_H-M   'P 1'
#
loop_
_entity.id
_entity.type
_entity.pdbx_description
1 polymer ?
#
loop_
_entity_poly.entity_id
_entity_poly.type
_entity_poly.pdbx_seq_one_letter_code
_entity_poly.pdbx_strand_id
1 'polypeptide(L)'
;MQWFREWEGFVKGKDSDPPGPIDNAKIAVTKCGNAVLRQGADSGQISEGTWNFLQSIYGGGPEIVLRPPVPPVEPDILQTEEKIELETHGL
;
A
#
# COMPACT_ATOMS: atom_id res chain seq x y z
N MET A 1 -1.88 -8.08 15.59
CA MET A 1 -0.91 -8.91 14.84
C MET A 1 -1.01 -10.36 15.31
N GLN A 2 -2.19 -10.98 15.22
CA GLN A 2 -2.39 -12.34 15.74
C GLN A 2 -1.64 -13.37 14.88
N TRP A 3 -1.98 -13.45 13.59
CA TRP A 3 -1.40 -14.41 12.65
C TRP A 3 0.13 -14.38 12.63
N PHE A 4 0.71 -13.17 12.66
CA PHE A 4 2.16 -13.02 12.66
C PHE A 4 2.84 -13.59 13.93
N ARG A 5 2.18 -13.51 15.09
CA ARG A 5 2.70 -14.09 16.35
C ARG A 5 2.65 -15.61 16.32
N GLU A 6 1.59 -16.18 15.74
CA GLU A 6 1.46 -17.63 15.53
C GLU A 6 2.54 -18.13 14.56
N TRP A 7 2.74 -17.42 13.45
CA TRP A 7 3.85 -17.69 12.52
C TRP A 7 5.21 -17.63 13.22
N GLU A 8 5.45 -16.59 14.00
CA GLU A 8 6.71 -16.40 14.73
C GLU A 8 6.95 -17.54 15.75
N GLY A 9 5.90 -18.00 16.41
CA GLY A 9 5.93 -19.15 17.33
C GLY A 9 6.31 -20.44 16.62
N PHE A 10 5.66 -20.72 15.49
CA PHE A 10 5.94 -21.89 14.65
C PHE A 10 7.39 -21.90 14.13
N VAL A 11 7.86 -20.81 13.51
CA VAL A 11 9.23 -20.77 12.95
C VAL A 11 10.32 -20.81 14.03
N LYS A 12 9.98 -20.44 15.27
CA LYS A 12 10.88 -20.56 16.43
C LYS A 12 10.77 -21.91 17.16
N GLY A 13 9.93 -22.82 16.69
CA GLY A 13 9.70 -24.12 17.30
C GLY A 13 9.00 -24.07 18.66
N LYS A 14 8.33 -22.96 18.99
CA LYS A 14 7.49 -22.84 20.20
C LYS A 14 6.16 -23.56 20.03
N ASP A 15 5.61 -23.46 18.83
CA ASP A 15 4.36 -24.07 18.41
C ASP A 15 4.66 -25.13 17.34
N SER A 16 3.98 -26.28 17.42
CA SER A 16 4.19 -27.38 16.46
C SER A 16 3.37 -27.22 15.18
N ASP A 17 2.23 -26.53 15.28
CA ASP A 17 1.33 -26.32 14.16
C ASP A 17 1.71 -25.05 13.38
N PRO A 18 1.72 -25.09 12.04
CA PRO A 18 1.93 -23.88 11.25
C PRO A 18 0.77 -22.90 11.45
N PRO A 19 1.01 -21.58 11.27
CA PRO A 19 -0.09 -20.64 11.19
C PRO A 19 -0.97 -21.04 10.00
N GLY A 20 -2.29 -21.01 10.17
CA GLY A 20 -3.22 -21.25 9.07
C GLY A 20 -3.11 -20.17 7.97
N PRO A 21 -4.10 -20.03 7.07
CA PRO A 21 -4.11 -18.95 6.10
C PRO A 21 -4.05 -17.56 6.77
N ILE A 22 -3.43 -16.59 6.09
CA ILE A 22 -3.36 -15.21 6.59
C ILE A 22 -4.79 -14.67 6.76
N ASP A 23 -5.14 -14.26 7.98
CA ASP A 23 -6.45 -13.66 8.30
C ASP A 23 -6.29 -12.18 8.65
N ASN A 24 -6.65 -11.31 7.71
CA ASN A 24 -6.69 -9.87 7.90
C ASN A 24 -8.10 -9.32 8.15
N ALA A 25 -9.13 -10.16 8.31
CA ALA A 25 -10.52 -9.71 8.44
C ALA A 25 -10.74 -8.79 9.64
N LYS A 26 -10.00 -9.01 10.74
CA LYS A 26 -10.09 -8.18 11.96
C LYS A 26 -9.44 -6.81 11.81
N ILE A 27 -8.48 -6.67 10.90
CA ILE A 27 -7.72 -5.43 10.69
C ILE A 27 -8.14 -4.70 9.40
N ALA A 28 -8.92 -5.33 8.53
CA ALA A 28 -9.46 -4.72 7.33
C ALA A 28 -10.80 -4.02 7.60
N VAL A 29 -11.06 -2.96 6.85
CA VAL A 29 -12.40 -2.43 6.59
C VAL A 29 -12.57 -2.27 5.08
N THR A 30 -13.75 -2.58 4.56
CA THR A 30 -14.04 -2.39 3.13
C THR A 30 -14.48 -0.96 2.89
N LYS A 31 -13.76 -0.23 2.03
CA LYS A 31 -14.10 1.12 1.59
C LYS A 31 -14.12 1.16 0.06
N CYS A 32 -15.28 1.49 -0.52
CA CYS A 32 -15.48 1.53 -1.98
C CYS A 32 -14.99 0.26 -2.70
N GLY A 33 -15.28 -0.92 -2.14
CA GLY A 33 -14.87 -2.21 -2.72
C GLY A 33 -13.40 -2.61 -2.48
N ASN A 34 -12.60 -1.75 -1.83
CA ASN A 34 -11.19 -2.04 -1.52
C ASN A 34 -11.02 -2.30 -0.02
N ALA A 35 -10.19 -3.28 0.35
CA ALA A 35 -9.78 -3.48 1.73
C ALA A 35 -8.76 -2.41 2.13
N VAL A 36 -9.05 -1.66 3.19
CA VAL A 36 -8.15 -0.68 3.78
C VAL A 36 -7.92 -1.00 5.25
N LEU A 37 -6.80 -0.54 5.80
CA LEU A 37 -6.47 -0.78 7.19
C LEU A 37 -7.45 -0.05 8.12
N ARG A 38 -8.00 -0.78 9.09
CA ARG A 38 -8.81 -0.21 10.17
C ARG A 38 -7.94 0.67 11.06
N GLN A 39 -8.42 1.88 11.34
CA GLN A 39 -7.73 2.79 12.26
C GLN A 39 -7.58 2.16 13.64
N GLY A 40 -6.37 2.22 14.20
CA GLY A 40 -6.05 1.63 15.51
C GLY A 40 -5.98 0.10 15.53
N ALA A 41 -6.00 -0.57 14.36
CA ALA A 41 -5.78 -2.01 14.29
C ALA A 41 -4.38 -2.38 14.79
N ASP A 42 -4.31 -3.43 15.61
CA ASP A 42 -3.04 -4.10 15.93
C ASP A 42 -2.52 -4.79 14.66
N SER A 43 -1.73 -4.06 13.90
CA SER A 43 -1.18 -4.42 12.60
C SER A 43 0.25 -3.89 12.47
N GLY A 44 1.02 -4.43 11.54
CA GLY A 44 2.36 -3.96 11.24
C GLY A 44 2.61 -4.08 9.75
N GLN A 45 3.38 -3.13 9.25
CA GLN A 45 3.69 -3.04 7.83
C GLN A 45 4.86 -3.96 7.49
N ILE A 46 4.73 -4.65 6.37
CA ILE A 46 5.80 -5.45 5.76
C ILE A 46 6.00 -5.00 4.32
N SER A 47 7.15 -5.34 3.76
CA SER A 47 7.41 -5.09 2.34
C SER A 47 6.51 -5.97 1.45
N GLU A 48 6.27 -5.53 0.22
CA GLU A 48 5.56 -6.31 -0.78
C GLU A 48 6.22 -7.69 -1.02
N GLY A 49 7.56 -7.74 -1.09
CA GLY A 49 8.28 -9.01 -1.24
C GLY A 49 8.03 -9.99 -0.08
N THR A 50 8.00 -9.48 1.16
CA THR A 50 7.67 -10.28 2.35
C THR A 50 6.22 -10.75 2.32
N TRP A 51 5.29 -9.88 1.93
CA TRP A 51 3.88 -10.23 1.78
C TRP A 51 3.68 -11.35 0.76
N ASN A 52 4.23 -11.19 -0.44
CA ASN A 52 4.14 -12.19 -1.51
C ASN A 52 4.74 -13.53 -1.09
N PHE A 53 5.88 -13.51 -0.38
CA PHE A 53 6.49 -14.73 0.15
C PHE A 53 5.55 -15.45 1.13
N LEU A 54 5.03 -14.75 2.15
CA LEU A 54 4.15 -15.35 3.16
C LEU A 54 2.83 -15.83 2.53
N GLN A 55 2.22 -15.01 1.66
CA GLN A 55 0.98 -15.35 0.99
C GLN A 55 1.14 -16.53 0.02
N SER A 56 2.30 -16.69 -0.63
CA SER A 56 2.55 -17.84 -1.52
C SER A 56 2.59 -19.18 -0.77
N ILE A 57 2.96 -19.16 0.51
CA ILE A 57 3.06 -20.36 1.36
C ILE A 57 1.73 -20.63 2.06
N TYR A 58 1.16 -19.61 2.69
CA TYR A 58 0.02 -19.76 3.60
C TYR A 58 -1.32 -19.36 2.97
N GLY A 59 -1.31 -18.58 1.88
CA GLY A 59 -2.53 -18.04 1.28
C GLY A 59 -3.28 -17.06 2.19
N GLY A 60 -4.58 -16.92 1.98
CA GLY A 60 -5.46 -16.07 2.80
C GLY A 60 -5.64 -14.65 2.29
N GLY A 61 -6.08 -13.74 3.17
CA GLY A 61 -6.39 -12.35 2.85
C GLY A 61 -7.33 -11.69 3.87
N PRO A 62 -7.90 -10.51 3.55
CA PRO A 62 -7.64 -9.70 2.35
C PRO A 62 -6.24 -9.07 2.34
N GLU A 63 -5.75 -8.76 1.14
CA GLU A 63 -4.56 -7.91 0.97
C GLU A 63 -4.90 -6.45 1.33
N ILE A 64 -4.02 -5.80 2.09
CA ILE A 64 -4.14 -4.39 2.45
C ILE A 64 -2.86 -3.67 2.02
N VAL A 65 -2.93 -2.97 0.89
CA VAL A 65 -1.81 -2.20 0.36
C VAL A 65 -1.83 -0.78 0.94
N LEU A 66 -0.83 -0.46 1.77
CA LEU A 66 -0.61 0.90 2.25
C LEU A 66 0.11 1.71 1.17
N ARG A 67 -0.65 2.45 0.36
CA ARG A 67 -0.05 3.40 -0.58
C ARG A 67 0.36 4.68 0.16
N PRO A 68 1.58 5.18 -0.03
CA PRO A 68 1.95 6.51 0.42
C PRO A 68 0.96 7.55 -0.13
N PRO A 69 0.70 8.65 0.60
CA PRO A 69 -0.03 9.77 0.03
C PRO A 69 0.73 10.23 -1.23
N VAL A 70 0.05 10.25 -2.37
CA VAL A 70 0.60 10.89 -3.56
C VAL A 70 0.71 12.38 -3.23
N PRO A 71 1.90 13.00 -3.32
CA PRO A 71 1.99 14.44 -3.17
C PRO A 71 1.04 15.09 -4.19
N PRO A 72 0.32 16.16 -3.83
CA PRO A 72 -0.53 16.85 -4.80
C PRO A 72 0.34 17.22 -6.00
N VAL A 73 -0.04 16.72 -7.18
CA VAL A 73 0.53 17.18 -8.44
C VAL A 73 0.15 18.65 -8.53
N GLU A 74 1.12 19.54 -8.34
CA GLU A 74 0.92 20.94 -8.66
C GLU A 74 0.51 21.00 -10.13
N PRO A 75 -0.65 21.62 -10.48
CA PRO A 75 -1.03 21.74 -11.87
C PRO A 75 0.05 22.57 -12.58
N ASP A 76 0.73 21.94 -13.54
CA ASP A 76 1.60 22.59 -14.51
C ASP A 76 0.85 23.82 -15.06
N ILE A 77 1.33 25.01 -14.68
CA ILE A 77 0.81 26.26 -15.22
C ILE A 77 1.19 26.27 -16.68
N LEU A 78 0.24 25.85 -17.50
CA LEU A 78 0.16 26.01 -18.93
C LEU A 78 0.84 27.32 -19.35
N GLN A 79 1.95 27.17 -20.08
CA GLN A 79 2.49 28.22 -20.94
C GLN A 79 1.33 28.75 -21.80
N THR A 80 0.85 29.95 -21.50
CA THR A 80 0.03 30.74 -22.43
C THR A 80 0.92 31.83 -23.00
N GLU A 81 1.12 31.75 -24.31
CA GLU A 81 1.77 32.71 -25.19
C GLU A 81 1.03 34.06 -25.21
N GLU A 82 1.74 35.17 -25.05
CA GLU A 82 1.49 36.48 -25.69
C GLU A 82 2.78 37.30 -25.48
N LYS A 83 3.49 37.87 -26.45
CA LYS A 83 3.07 38.70 -27.57
C LYS A 83 4.23 38.73 -28.58
N ILE A 84 3.98 38.29 -29.81
CA ILE A 84 4.83 38.61 -30.96
C ILE A 84 4.48 40.05 -31.33
N GLU A 85 5.41 40.99 -31.16
CA GLU A 85 5.33 42.29 -31.83
C GLU A 85 6.49 42.40 -32.82
N LEU A 86 6.12 42.35 -34.10
CA LEU A 86 6.95 42.70 -35.23
C LEU A 86 7.10 44.22 -35.26
N GLU A 87 8.32 44.73 -35.31
CA GLU A 87 8.61 45.99 -35.99
C GLU A 87 9.78 45.79 -36.95
N THR A 88 9.44 45.89 -38.24
CA THR A 88 10.34 45.84 -39.39
C THR A 88 10.36 47.24 -40.01
N HIS A 89 11.37 48.05 -39.72
CA HIS A 89 11.77 49.20 -40.56
C HIS A 89 13.27 49.40 -40.26
N GLY A 90 14.25 49.25 -41.15
CA GLY A 90 14.22 49.43 -42.60
C GLY A 90 14.69 50.84 -42.97
N LEU A 91 15.94 51.19 -42.64
CA LEU A 91 16.91 51.99 -43.43
C LEU A 91 18.20 52.22 -42.64
#